data_AF-A0A7W8M5B5-F1
#
_entry.id   AF-A0A7W8M5B5-F1
#
_cell.length_a   1.000
_cell.length_b   1.000
_cell.length_c   1.000
_cell.angle_alpha   90.00
_cell.angle_beta   90.00
_cell.angle_gamma   90.00
#
_symmetry.space_group_name_H-M   'P 1'
#
loop_
_entity.id
_entity.type
_entity.pdbx_description
1 polymer ?
#
loop_
_entity_poly.entity_id
_entity_poly.type
_entity_poly.pdbx_seq_one_letter_code
_entity_poly.pdbx_strand_id
1 'polypeptide(L)'
;MLRNAGIDVAIMTTVSKWNVHDIPKLVDEVVKNKADIFAFARYCPSKEDRDVCCSPEEYRNMMEQCWEKFQKYEARGCETTFNLKDHLWTLFLYEKGLFNPKAYPDLETGKLFPKAILLPMSV
;
A
#
# COMPACT_ATOMS: atom_id res chain seq x y z
N MET A 1 -16.38 5.96 -17.00
CA MET A 1 -16.55 7.43 -17.10
C MET A 1 -15.25 8.16 -16.72
N LEU A 2 -14.73 8.00 -15.50
CA LEU A 2 -13.47 8.67 -15.07
C LEU A 2 -12.25 8.28 -15.92
N ARG A 3 -11.97 6.97 -16.06
CA ARG A 3 -10.85 6.48 -16.91
C ARG A 3 -10.96 6.93 -18.36
N ASN A 4 -12.17 6.91 -18.93
CA ASN A 4 -12.42 7.37 -20.30
C ASN A 4 -12.16 8.88 -20.49
N ALA A 5 -12.16 9.65 -19.40
CA ALA A 5 -11.81 11.07 -19.39
C ALA A 5 -10.31 11.30 -19.12
N GLY A 6 -9.49 10.24 -19.07
CA GLY A 6 -8.06 10.33 -18.75
C GLY A 6 -7.76 10.59 -17.28
N ILE A 7 -8.68 10.24 -16.37
CA ILE A 7 -8.51 10.40 -14.91
C ILE A 7 -8.24 9.03 -14.29
N ASP A 8 -7.12 8.92 -13.57
CA ASP A 8 -6.77 7.71 -12.81
C ASP A 8 -7.78 7.44 -11.69
N VAL A 9 -8.21 6.19 -11.60
CA VAL A 9 -9.15 5.73 -10.57
C VAL A 9 -8.38 5.02 -9.46
N ALA A 10 -8.36 5.65 -8.29
CA ALA A 10 -7.80 5.09 -7.08
C ALA A 10 -8.87 4.37 -6.25
N ILE A 11 -8.59 3.13 -5.84
CA ILE A 11 -9.32 2.42 -4.79
C ILE A 11 -8.51 2.53 -3.51
N MET A 12 -9.08 3.23 -2.52
CA MET A 12 -8.45 3.42 -1.23
C MET A 12 -9.34 2.87 -0.13
N THR A 13 -8.76 2.11 0.79
CA THR A 13 -9.52 1.53 1.91
C THR A 13 -8.90 1.87 3.26
N THR A 14 -9.78 2.02 4.25
CA THR A 14 -9.39 2.21 5.65
C THR A 14 -9.37 0.84 6.34
N VAL A 15 -8.23 0.51 6.94
CA VAL A 15 -8.05 -0.76 7.66
C VAL A 15 -8.47 -0.60 9.12
N SER A 16 -9.29 -1.53 9.60
CA SER A 16 -9.75 -1.66 10.99
C SER A 16 -9.73 -3.14 11.40
N LYS A 17 -10.01 -3.44 12.66
CA LYS A 17 -10.14 -4.84 13.13
C LYS A 17 -11.18 -5.65 12.34
N TRP A 18 -12.19 -4.98 11.79
CA TRP A 18 -13.34 -5.64 11.16
C TRP A 18 -13.05 -6.13 9.74
N ASN A 19 -12.09 -5.52 9.05
CA ASN A 19 -11.80 -5.81 7.64
C ASN A 19 -10.33 -6.16 7.37
N VAL A 20 -9.48 -6.23 8.40
CA VAL A 20 -8.04 -6.51 8.26
C VAL A 20 -7.76 -7.80 7.47
N HIS A 21 -8.58 -8.83 7.64
CA HIS A 21 -8.42 -10.11 6.93
C HIS A 21 -8.93 -10.09 5.47
N ASP A 22 -9.67 -9.05 5.08
CA ASP A 22 -10.21 -8.92 3.73
C ASP A 22 -9.35 -8.03 2.84
N ILE A 23 -8.47 -7.21 3.42
CA ILE A 23 -7.56 -6.34 2.66
C ILE A 23 -6.73 -7.13 1.64
N PRO A 24 -6.11 -8.29 1.97
CA PRO A 24 -5.36 -9.05 0.97
C PRO A 24 -6.23 -9.59 -0.17
N LYS A 25 -7.50 -9.93 0.11
CA LYS A 25 -8.45 -10.40 -0.92
C LYS A 25 -8.87 -9.25 -1.83
N LEU A 26 -9.00 -8.05 -1.28
CA LEU A 26 -9.33 -6.85 -2.04
C LEU A 26 -8.25 -6.53 -3.09
N VAL A 27 -6.97 -6.81 -2.81
CA VAL A 27 -5.89 -6.69 -3.80
C VAL A 27 -6.21 -7.48 -5.08
N ASP A 28 -6.67 -8.72 -4.94
CA ASP A 28 -7.00 -9.57 -6.09
C ASP A 28 -8.18 -8.98 -6.89
N GLU A 29 -9.19 -8.46 -6.20
CA GLU A 29 -10.37 -7.88 -6.85
C GLU A 29 -10.03 -6.55 -7.55
N VAL A 30 -9.18 -5.72 -6.96
CA VAL A 30 -8.68 -4.47 -7.56
C VAL A 30 -7.95 -4.76 -8.86
N VAL A 31 -7.03 -5.72 -8.85
CA VAL A 31 -6.26 -6.11 -10.05
C VAL A 31 -7.19 -6.68 -11.11
N LYS A 32 -8.10 -7.57 -10.73
CA LYS A 32 -9.10 -8.16 -11.63
C LYS A 32 -9.96 -7.10 -12.32
N ASN A 33 -10.32 -6.03 -11.62
CA ASN A 33 -11.10 -4.93 -12.17
C ASN A 33 -10.26 -3.81 -12.80
N LYS A 34 -8.93 -3.99 -12.86
CA LYS A 34 -7.99 -3.04 -13.46
C LYS A 34 -8.13 -1.62 -12.91
N ALA A 35 -8.25 -1.48 -11.59
CA ALA A 35 -8.14 -0.16 -10.97
C ALA A 35 -6.71 0.38 -11.19
N ASP A 36 -6.58 1.68 -11.41
CA ASP A 36 -5.28 2.27 -11.76
C ASP A 36 -4.36 2.33 -10.53
N ILE A 37 -4.92 2.66 -9.35
CA ILE A 37 -4.16 2.79 -8.10
C ILE A 37 -4.89 2.06 -6.97
N PHE A 38 -4.14 1.33 -6.14
CA PHE A 38 -4.63 0.80 -4.87
C PHE A 38 -3.78 1.27 -3.69
N ALA A 39 -4.45 1.67 -2.60
CA ALA A 39 -3.78 2.01 -1.36
C ALA A 39 -4.65 1.66 -0.16
N PHE A 40 -4.01 1.49 1.00
CA PHE A 40 -4.72 1.45 2.27
C PHE A 40 -3.98 2.23 3.34
N ALA A 41 -4.73 2.63 4.36
CA ALA A 41 -4.19 3.25 5.56
C ALA A 41 -5.01 2.80 6.77
N ARG A 42 -4.40 2.77 7.95
CA ARG A 42 -5.12 2.44 9.19
C ARG A 42 -6.15 3.50 9.54
N TYR A 43 -7.23 3.04 10.14
CA TYR A 43 -8.12 3.90 10.88
C TYR A 43 -7.36 4.61 12.00
N CYS A 44 -7.53 5.93 12.10
CA CYS A 44 -6.98 6.74 13.18
C CYS A 44 -8.07 6.91 14.25
N PRO A 45 -8.04 6.10 15.33
CA PRO A 45 -9.12 6.09 16.31
C PRO A 45 -9.14 7.36 17.17
N SER A 46 -10.33 7.72 17.64
CA SER A 46 -10.49 8.61 18.80
C SER A 46 -9.99 7.91 20.08
N LYS A 47 -10.00 8.59 21.23
CA LYS A 47 -9.67 7.91 22.50
C LYS A 47 -10.71 6.84 22.85
N GLU A 48 -11.94 7.08 22.45
CA GLU A 48 -13.13 6.26 22.73
C GLU A 48 -13.20 5.02 21.81
N ASP A 49 -12.56 5.06 20.64
CA ASP A 49 -12.63 4.00 19.62
C ASP A 49 -11.39 3.10 19.57
N ARG A 50 -10.53 3.07 20.60
CA ARG A 50 -9.28 2.28 20.57
C ARG A 50 -9.52 0.79 20.32
N ASP A 51 -10.64 0.28 20.81
CA ASP A 51 -11.00 -1.13 20.64
C ASP A 51 -11.35 -1.51 19.20
N VAL A 52 -11.43 -0.56 18.25
CA VAL A 52 -11.69 -0.84 16.83
C VAL A 52 -10.42 -1.01 15.99
N CYS A 53 -9.25 -0.79 16.59
CA CYS A 53 -7.96 -1.05 15.96
C CYS A 53 -7.64 -2.55 15.97
N CYS A 54 -7.05 -3.02 14.87
CA CYS A 54 -6.43 -4.34 14.82
C CYS A 54 -5.19 -4.38 15.72
N SER A 55 -4.83 -5.57 16.20
CA SER A 55 -3.57 -5.75 16.91
C SER A 55 -2.38 -5.48 15.98
N PRO A 56 -1.20 -5.12 16.52
CA PRO A 56 0.01 -4.98 15.72
C PRO A 56 0.35 -6.23 14.91
N GLU A 57 0.12 -7.42 15.46
CA GLU A 57 0.39 -8.71 14.82
C GLU A 57 -0.55 -8.98 13.65
N GLU A 58 -1.85 -8.71 13.83
CA GLU A 58 -2.86 -8.82 12.77
C GLU A 58 -2.53 -7.87 11.61
N TYR A 59 -2.17 -6.63 11.93
CA TYR A 59 -1.80 -5.65 10.92
C TYR A 59 -0.53 -6.06 10.16
N ARG A 60 0.50 -6.52 10.88
CA ARG A 60 1.75 -7.00 10.28
C ARG A 60 1.49 -8.19 9.35
N ASN A 61 0.69 -9.16 9.78
CA ASN A 61 0.33 -10.32 8.96
C ASN A 61 -0.42 -9.90 7.68
N MET A 62 -1.35 -8.95 7.79
CA MET A 62 -2.03 -8.39 6.62
C MET A 62 -1.06 -7.70 5.66
N MET A 63 -0.09 -6.93 6.18
CA MET A 63 0.94 -6.28 5.35
C MET A 63 1.83 -7.31 4.61
N GLU A 64 2.23 -8.39 5.27
CA GLU A 64 3.00 -9.48 4.64
C GLU A 64 2.23 -10.09 3.47
N GLN A 65 0.97 -10.46 3.67
CA GLN A 65 0.12 -11.04 2.63
C GLN A 65 -0.12 -10.07 1.46
N CYS A 66 -0.34 -8.78 1.75
CA CYS A 66 -0.44 -7.75 0.72
C CYS A 66 0.87 -7.60 -0.06
N TRP A 67 2.01 -7.58 0.63
CA TRP A 67 3.33 -7.45 0.00
C TRP A 67 3.67 -8.61 -0.93
N GLU A 68 3.38 -9.84 -0.52
CA GLU A 68 3.52 -11.03 -1.38
C GLU A 68 2.68 -10.92 -2.65
N LYS A 69 1.43 -10.45 -2.52
CA LYS A 69 0.54 -10.23 -3.66
C LYS A 69 1.04 -9.12 -4.58
N PHE A 70 1.48 -7.99 -4.03
CA PHE A 70 2.00 -6.87 -4.83
C PHE A 70 3.17 -7.34 -5.69
N GLN A 71 4.19 -7.95 -5.09
CA GLN A 71 5.34 -8.47 -5.83
C GLN A 71 4.93 -9.49 -6.91
N LYS A 72 3.99 -10.38 -6.60
CA LYS A 72 3.49 -11.38 -7.55
C LYS A 72 2.76 -10.76 -8.74
N TYR A 73 1.95 -9.73 -8.53
CA TYR A 73 1.23 -9.05 -9.60
C TYR A 73 2.14 -8.15 -10.42
N GLU A 74 3.07 -7.45 -9.78
CA GLU A 74 4.10 -6.65 -10.47
C GLU A 74 4.98 -7.52 -11.36
N ALA A 75 5.44 -8.67 -10.88
CA ALA A 75 6.20 -9.63 -11.67
C ALA A 75 5.44 -10.17 -12.89
N ARG A 76 4.10 -10.04 -12.91
CA ARG A 76 3.23 -10.41 -14.03
C ARG A 76 2.91 -9.23 -14.95
N GLY A 77 3.46 -8.05 -14.71
CA GLY A 77 3.20 -6.85 -15.50
C GLY A 77 1.82 -6.24 -15.25
N CYS A 78 1.30 -6.34 -14.02
CA CYS A 78 0.04 -5.70 -13.64
C CYS A 78 0.08 -4.17 -13.85
N GLU A 79 -0.98 -3.61 -14.43
CA GLU A 79 -1.13 -2.16 -14.65
C GLU A 79 -1.48 -1.39 -13.36
N THR A 80 -2.12 -2.04 -12.38
CA THR A 80 -2.45 -1.43 -11.09
C THR A 80 -1.18 -1.06 -10.33
N THR A 81 -1.07 0.19 -9.93
CA THR A 81 -0.01 0.68 -9.05
C THR A 81 -0.40 0.51 -7.58
N PHE A 82 0.45 -0.15 -6.78
CA PHE A 82 0.25 -0.32 -5.35
C PHE A 82 0.97 0.79 -4.58
N ASN A 83 0.20 1.76 -4.07
CA ASN A 83 0.74 2.90 -3.35
C ASN A 83 0.87 2.60 -1.85
N LEU A 84 2.10 2.71 -1.33
CA LEU A 84 2.45 2.41 0.05
C LEU A 84 2.19 3.60 0.98
N LYS A 85 0.93 4.06 1.05
CA LYS A 85 0.54 5.31 1.75
C LYS A 85 0.69 5.25 3.28
N ASP A 86 0.46 4.09 3.91
CA ASP A 86 0.62 3.97 5.38
C ASP A 86 2.11 4.04 5.78
N HIS A 87 2.43 4.85 6.78
CA HIS A 87 3.82 5.06 7.21
C HIS A 87 4.51 3.80 7.73
N LEU A 88 3.76 2.76 8.14
CA LEU A 88 4.37 1.50 8.56
C LEU A 88 5.04 0.74 7.41
N TRP A 89 4.74 1.06 6.15
CA TRP A 89 5.47 0.48 5.02
C TRP A 89 6.97 0.79 5.06
N THR A 90 7.35 1.98 5.52
CA THR A 90 8.77 2.34 5.69
C THR A 90 9.46 1.40 6.67
N LEU A 91 8.83 1.13 7.82
CA LEU A 91 9.37 0.21 8.83
C LEU A 91 9.40 -1.22 8.31
N PHE A 92 8.32 -1.67 7.66
CA PHE A 92 8.21 -2.99 7.05
C PHE A 92 9.31 -3.24 6.01
N LEU A 93 9.56 -2.28 5.12
CA LEU A 93 10.60 -2.36 4.10
C LEU A 93 12.00 -2.32 4.73
N TYR A 94 12.20 -1.53 5.79
CA TYR A 94 13.46 -1.49 6.54
C TYR A 94 13.80 -2.86 7.13
N GLU A 95 12.84 -3.49 7.80
CA GLU A 95 13.01 -4.81 8.42
C GLU A 95 13.31 -5.90 7.38
N LYS A 96 12.83 -5.75 6.14
CA LYS A 96 13.16 -6.64 5.02
C LYS A 96 14.48 -6.30 4.31
N GLY A 97 15.19 -5.25 4.72
CA GLY A 97 16.40 -4.77 4.07
C GLY A 97 16.17 -4.07 2.72
N LEU A 98 14.92 -3.75 2.39
CA LEU A 98 14.51 -3.09 1.15
C LEU A 98 14.54 -1.55 1.24
N PHE A 99 14.72 -1.02 2.45
CA PHE A 99 14.85 0.41 2.71
C PHE A 99 15.99 0.68 3.70
N ASN A 100 16.73 1.78 3.50
CA ASN A 100 17.76 2.24 4.42
C ASN A 100 17.52 3.73 4.77
N PRO A 101 17.20 4.06 6.04
CA PRO A 101 16.98 5.44 6.46
C PRO A 101 18.17 6.38 6.23
N LYS A 102 19.42 5.87 6.23
CA LYS A 102 20.60 6.70 5.98
C LYS A 102 20.71 7.18 4.53
N ALA A 103 20.03 6.50 3.61
CA ALA A 103 19.95 6.89 2.22
C ALA A 103 18.78 7.87 1.97
N TYR A 104 18.15 8.39 3.03
CA TYR A 104 16.96 9.23 2.96
C TYR A 104 17.19 10.64 3.57
N PRO A 105 16.72 11.72 2.91
CA PRO A 105 16.23 11.74 1.54
C PRO A 105 17.38 11.46 0.56
N ASP A 106 17.05 10.92 -0.62
CA ASP A 106 18.03 10.82 -1.70
C ASP A 106 18.24 12.24 -2.26
N LEU A 107 19.23 12.94 -1.70
CA LEU A 107 19.59 14.30 -2.08
C LEU A 107 20.16 14.38 -3.50
N GLU A 108 20.66 13.26 -4.06
CA GLU A 108 21.19 13.21 -5.42
C GLU A 108 20.06 13.11 -6.46
N THR A 109 19.00 12.34 -6.18
CA THR A 109 17.87 12.19 -7.12
C THR A 109 16.66 13.08 -6.81
N GLY A 110 16.70 13.84 -5.71
CA GLY A 110 15.59 14.71 -5.28
C GLY A 110 14.32 13.94 -4.86
N LYS A 111 14.44 12.62 -4.63
CA LYS A 111 13.30 11.77 -4.31
C LYS A 111 13.06 11.76 -2.81
N LEU A 112 11.93 12.34 -2.43
CA LEU A 112 11.43 12.37 -1.04
C LEU A 112 10.91 11.02 -0.56
N PHE A 113 10.89 9.97 -1.40
CA PHE A 113 10.47 8.63 -1.01
C PHE A 113 11.29 7.59 -1.77
N PRO A 114 11.68 6.46 -1.13
CA PRO A 114 12.33 5.36 -1.82
C PRO A 114 11.46 4.88 -2.99
N LYS A 115 12.10 4.37 -4.06
CA LYS A 115 11.45 3.83 -5.27
C LYS A 115 10.32 2.83 -4.96
N ALA A 116 10.33 2.23 -3.77
CA ALA A 116 9.31 1.31 -3.26
C ALA A 116 7.99 1.97 -2.84
N ILE A 117 7.98 3.26 -2.44
CA ILE A 117 6.76 3.94 -1.94
C ILE A 117 6.02 4.70 -3.06
N LEU A 118 6.75 5.09 -4.11
CA LEU A 118 6.21 5.64 -5.35
C LEU A 118 6.79 4.83 -6.51
N LEU A 119 6.22 3.65 -6.77
CA LEU A 119 6.51 2.94 -8.02
C LEU A 119 5.87 3.71 -9.18
N PRO A 120 6.58 3.80 -10.31
CA PRO A 120 6.41 4.89 -11.27
C PRO A 120 5.08 4.81 -12.01
N MET A 121 4.38 5.96 -12.06
CA MET A 121 3.55 6.31 -13.20
C MET A 121 4.45 6.33 -14.44
N SER A 122 4.42 5.27 -15.24
CA SER A 122 4.88 5.32 -16.62
C SER A 122 3.68 5.72 -17.49
N VAL A 123 3.70 6.99 -17.92
CA VAL A 123 2.95 7.47 -19.10
C VAL A 123 3.65 6.94 -20.35
#